data_AF-A0A1P8RV08-F1
#
_entry.id   AF-A0A1P8RV08-F1
#
_cell.length_a   1.000
_cell.length_b   1.000
_cell.length_c   1.000
_cell.angle_alpha   90.00
_cell.angle_beta   90.00
_cell.angle_gamma   90.00
#
_symmetry.space_group_name_H-M   'P 1'
#
loop_
_entity.id
_entity.type
_entity.pdbx_description
1 polymer ?
#
loop_
_entity_poly.entity_id
_entity_poly.type
_entity_poly.pdbx_seq_one_letter_code
_entity_poly.pdbx_strand_id
1 'polypeptide(L)'
;MKQDIRDLFREEEDLKTPPENHRSEFLDKLKKQSQSKKVGYTWLKIAAVVIITLAVGFTLLYRQPTENVAPIVAQVEAVEAEYLKEINAEWQNFVAIAEDEVLVERFKKKLDELDADYKNISIQFRANPNNLEIVELLIDNLQTRSQILKDIQEHIKILNQNNEQYEKSI
;
A
#
# COMPACT_ATOMS: atom_id res chain seq x y z
N MET A 1 2.74 -70.93 31.72
CA MET A 1 2.02 -71.54 32.86
C MET A 1 1.31 -70.41 33.58
N LYS A 2 0.03 -70.55 33.89
CA LYS A 2 -0.76 -69.52 34.60
C LYS A 2 -0.54 -69.73 36.09
N GLN A 3 0.03 -68.75 36.79
CA GLN A 3 0.07 -68.79 38.26
C GLN A 3 -1.37 -68.68 38.77
N ASP A 4 -1.82 -69.67 39.55
CA ASP A 4 -3.14 -69.67 40.15
C ASP A 4 -3.16 -68.62 41.27
N ILE A 5 -4.14 -67.73 41.24
CA ILE A 5 -4.34 -66.70 42.27
C ILE A 5 -4.56 -67.32 43.66
N ARG A 6 -5.00 -68.58 43.74
CA ARG A 6 -5.10 -69.30 45.01
C ARG A 6 -3.73 -69.60 45.65
N ASP A 7 -2.68 -69.73 44.84
CA ASP A 7 -1.33 -69.97 45.34
C ASP A 7 -0.71 -68.69 45.94
N LEU A 8 -1.16 -67.49 45.53
CA LEU A 8 -0.75 -66.21 46.11
C LEU A 8 -1.26 -65.96 47.54
N PHE A 9 -2.28 -66.71 47.97
CA PHE A 9 -2.85 -66.62 49.32
C PHE A 9 -2.58 -67.88 50.16
N ARG A 10 -1.81 -68.83 49.62
CA ARG A 10 -1.52 -70.12 50.28
C ARG A 10 -0.26 -70.04 51.15
N GLU A 11 0.64 -69.12 50.84
CA GLU A 11 1.74 -68.69 51.71
C GLU A 11 1.21 -67.63 52.69
N GLU A 12 0.52 -68.06 53.75
CA GLU A 12 0.15 -67.21 54.89
C GLU A 12 1.35 -66.94 55.84
N GLU A 13 2.58 -66.86 55.33
CA GLU A 13 3.74 -66.53 56.14
C GLU A 13 4.41 -65.25 55.63
N ASP A 14 4.42 -64.26 56.52
CA ASP A 14 5.18 -63.00 56.43
C ASP A 14 4.46 -61.81 55.76
N LEU A 15 3.22 -61.54 56.19
CA LEU A 15 2.66 -60.18 56.10
C LEU A 15 3.45 -59.27 57.05
N LYS A 16 4.57 -58.70 56.57
CA LYS A 16 5.26 -57.61 57.28
C LYS A 16 4.27 -56.50 57.57
N THR A 17 4.05 -56.22 58.84
CA THR A 17 3.30 -55.04 59.26
C THR A 17 3.99 -53.81 58.66
N PRO A 18 3.26 -52.95 57.94
CA PRO A 18 3.81 -51.68 57.48
C PRO A 18 4.40 -50.94 58.69
N PRO A 19 5.56 -50.29 58.54
CA PRO A 19 6.13 -49.51 59.63
C PRO A 19 5.13 -48.40 60.04
N GLU A 20 5.05 -48.06 61.32
CA GLU A 20 3.96 -47.22 61.88
C GLU A 20 3.79 -45.87 61.15
N ASN A 21 4.88 -45.34 60.61
CA ASN A 21 4.95 -44.09 59.85
C ASN A 21 4.41 -44.19 58.41
N HIS A 22 4.01 -45.36 57.92
CA HIS A 22 3.51 -45.54 56.56
C HIS A 22 2.27 -44.67 56.27
N ARG A 23 1.36 -44.53 57.25
CA ARG A 23 0.16 -43.70 57.11
C ARG A 23 0.50 -42.22 56.99
N SER A 24 1.46 -41.74 57.78
CA SER A 24 1.94 -40.36 57.69
C SER A 24 2.66 -40.09 56.37
N GLU A 25 3.50 -41.01 55.90
CA GLU A 25 4.20 -40.86 54.62
C GLU A 25 3.24 -40.87 53.43
N PHE A 26 2.22 -41.72 53.48
CA PHE A 26 1.17 -41.75 52.47
C PHE A 26 0.35 -40.46 52.46
N LEU A 27 -0.04 -39.97 53.63
CA LEU A 27 -0.75 -38.69 53.76
C LEU A 27 0.08 -37.50 53.27
N ASP A 28 1.38 -37.51 53.52
CA ASP A 28 2.28 -36.45 53.07
C ASP A 28 2.46 -36.47 51.54
N LYS A 29 2.61 -37.66 50.95
CA LYS A 29 2.64 -37.85 49.48
C LYS A 29 1.31 -37.41 48.83
N LEU A 30 0.17 -37.72 49.44
CA LEU A 30 -1.17 -37.30 48.96
C LEU A 30 -1.34 -35.78 48.99
N LYS A 31 -0.95 -35.14 50.10
CA LYS A 31 -0.99 -33.68 50.21
C LYS A 31 -0.11 -33.03 49.14
N LYS A 32 1.09 -33.56 48.92
CA LYS A 32 2.04 -33.05 47.93
C LYS A 32 1.53 -33.16 46.49
N GLN A 33 0.69 -34.16 46.19
CA GLN A 33 0.10 -34.36 44.86
C GLN A 33 -1.16 -33.50 44.63
N SER A 34 -1.86 -33.09 45.69
CA SER A 34 -3.06 -32.22 45.60
C SER A 34 -2.77 -30.74 45.35
N GLN A 35 -1.52 -30.30 45.50
CA GLN A 35 -1.12 -28.91 45.30
C GLN A 35 -0.77 -28.66 43.83
N SER A 36 -1.79 -28.38 43.01
CA SER A 36 -1.59 -27.72 41.72
C SER A 36 -0.92 -26.36 41.97
N LYS A 37 0.35 -26.22 41.59
CA LYS A 37 1.04 -24.94 41.63
C LYS A 37 0.37 -24.00 40.63
N LYS A 38 -0.41 -23.05 41.12
CA LYS A 38 -0.88 -21.92 40.30
C LYS A 38 0.35 -21.09 39.91
N VAL A 39 0.81 -21.28 38.68
CA VAL A 39 1.88 -20.46 38.11
C VAL A 39 1.27 -19.09 37.83
N GLY A 40 1.68 -18.07 38.58
CA GLY A 40 1.23 -16.71 38.37
C GLY A 40 1.86 -16.12 37.13
N TYR A 41 1.04 -15.68 36.17
CA TYR A 41 1.51 -15.01 34.95
C TYR A 41 1.85 -13.53 35.20
N THR A 42 2.61 -13.23 36.25
CA THR A 42 3.03 -11.84 36.55
C THR A 42 3.91 -11.28 35.43
N TRP A 43 4.69 -12.13 34.75
CA TRP A 43 5.50 -11.77 33.59
C TRP A 43 4.66 -11.35 32.37
N LEU A 44 3.45 -11.92 32.17
CA LEU A 44 2.56 -11.51 31.08
C LEU A 44 2.01 -10.09 31.28
N LYS A 45 1.81 -9.66 32.53
CA LYS A 45 1.37 -8.28 32.83
C LYS A 45 2.43 -7.25 32.47
N ILE A 46 3.71 -7.57 32.74
CA ILE A 46 4.85 -6.72 32.39
C ILE A 46 4.98 -6.62 30.86
N ALA A 47 4.90 -7.76 30.16
CA ALA A 47 4.95 -7.78 28.70
C ALA A 47 3.85 -6.93 28.06
N ALA A 48 2.61 -6.99 28.57
CA ALA A 48 1.50 -6.19 28.07
C ALA A 48 1.75 -4.69 28.19
N VAL A 49 2.31 -4.22 29.31
CA VAL A 49 2.63 -2.79 29.51
C VAL A 49 3.74 -2.34 28.54
N VAL A 50 4.77 -3.16 28.35
CA VAL A 50 5.84 -2.87 27.39
C VAL A 50 5.32 -2.80 25.96
N ILE A 51 4.47 -3.74 25.55
CA ILE A 51 3.86 -3.75 24.20
C ILE A 51 2.98 -2.51 23.99
N ILE A 52 2.14 -2.13 24.97
CA ILE A 52 1.30 -0.93 24.85
C ILE A 52 2.17 0.32 24.78
N THR A 53 3.22 0.41 25.59
CA THR A 53 4.13 1.56 25.61
C THR A 53 4.92 1.65 24.30
N LEU A 54 5.36 0.53 23.75
CA LEU A 54 6.02 0.46 22.45
C LEU A 54 5.06 0.78 21.31
N ALA A 55 3.83 0.28 21.33
CA ALA A 55 2.82 0.58 20.32
C ALA A 55 2.46 2.08 20.33
N VAL A 56 2.18 2.65 21.50
CA VAL A 56 1.91 4.09 21.64
C VAL A 56 3.14 4.91 21.29
N GLY A 57 4.32 4.55 21.82
CA GLY A 57 5.59 5.22 21.50
C GLY A 57 5.90 5.17 20.00
N PHE A 58 5.69 4.02 19.35
CA PHE A 58 5.84 3.86 17.90
C PHE A 58 4.85 4.76 17.15
N THR A 59 3.58 4.83 17.55
CA THR A 59 2.60 5.72 16.91
C THR A 59 2.95 7.21 17.06
N LEU A 60 3.57 7.59 18.18
CA LEU A 60 4.03 8.98 18.40
C LEU A 60 5.32 9.28 17.64
N LEU A 61 6.24 8.33 17.53
CA LEU A 61 7.51 8.49 16.81
C LEU A 61 7.36 8.47 15.28
N TYR A 62 6.41 7.69 14.76
CA TYR A 62 6.14 7.57 13.31
C TYR A 62 4.99 8.46 12.83
N ARG A 63 4.46 9.34 13.69
CA ARG A 63 3.58 10.43 13.26
C ARG A 63 4.41 11.42 12.45
N GLN A 64 4.45 11.24 11.13
CA GLN A 64 4.86 12.31 10.21
C GLN A 64 3.87 13.46 10.37
N PRO A 65 4.29 14.65 10.84
CA PRO A 65 3.43 15.82 10.75
C PRO A 65 3.30 16.15 9.25
N THR A 66 2.09 16.02 8.72
CA THR A 66 1.76 16.53 7.38
C THR A 66 1.72 18.05 7.42
N GLU A 67 2.87 18.70 7.58
CA GLU A 67 2.97 20.18 7.59
C GLU A 67 3.62 20.76 6.33
N ASN A 68 4.12 19.93 5.41
CA ASN A 68 4.75 20.40 4.17
C ASN A 68 3.84 20.27 2.95
N VAL A 69 2.59 20.74 3.07
CA VAL A 69 1.63 20.77 1.96
C VAL A 69 1.93 21.90 0.96
N ALA A 70 2.37 23.07 1.43
CA ALA A 70 2.72 24.17 0.54
C ALA A 70 3.95 23.88 -0.37
N PRO A 71 5.02 23.21 0.11
CA PRO A 71 6.13 22.80 -0.74
C PRO A 71 5.77 21.80 -1.84
N ILE A 72 4.85 20.86 -1.61
CA ILE A 72 4.52 19.86 -2.64
C ILE A 72 3.67 20.45 -3.76
N VAL A 73 2.71 21.32 -3.41
CA VAL A 73 1.89 22.02 -4.42
C VAL A 73 2.78 22.85 -5.33
N ALA A 74 3.71 23.63 -4.78
CA ALA A 74 4.63 24.45 -5.56
C ALA A 74 5.53 23.62 -6.50
N GLN A 75 5.98 22.44 -6.06
CA GLN A 75 6.78 21.54 -6.89
C GLN A 75 5.97 20.97 -8.06
N VAL A 76 4.74 20.52 -7.80
CA VAL A 76 3.85 20.01 -8.85
C VAL A 76 3.52 21.12 -9.84
N GLU A 77 3.15 22.31 -9.38
CA GLU A 77 2.86 23.46 -10.25
C GLU A 77 4.06 23.87 -11.12
N ALA A 78 5.30 23.78 -10.60
CA ALA A 78 6.49 24.05 -11.39
C ALA A 78 6.68 23.05 -12.53
N VAL A 79 6.43 21.75 -12.26
CA VAL A 79 6.47 20.69 -13.26
C VAL A 79 5.35 20.88 -14.30
N GLU A 80 4.11 21.13 -13.86
CA GLU A 80 2.98 21.40 -14.75
C GLU A 80 3.26 22.57 -15.69
N ALA A 81 3.87 23.65 -15.18
CA ALA A 81 4.21 24.82 -15.98
C ALA A 81 5.22 24.49 -17.10
N GLU A 82 6.18 23.61 -16.84
CA GLU A 82 7.13 23.12 -17.85
C GLU A 82 6.41 22.32 -18.93
N TYR A 83 5.55 21.36 -18.54
CA TYR A 83 4.75 20.59 -19.49
C TYR A 83 3.83 21.46 -20.34
N LEU A 84 3.12 22.42 -19.73
CA LEU A 84 2.23 23.32 -20.47
C LEU A 84 2.98 24.20 -21.46
N LYS A 85 4.21 24.61 -21.12
CA LYS A 85 5.08 25.35 -22.03
C LYS A 85 5.46 24.48 -23.24
N GLU A 86 5.85 23.23 -23.02
CA GLU A 86 6.17 22.28 -24.11
C GLU A 86 4.95 22.01 -24.99
N ILE A 87 3.80 21.71 -24.40
CA ILE A 87 2.53 21.50 -25.11
C ILE A 87 2.19 22.72 -25.98
N ASN A 88 2.32 23.94 -25.44
CA ASN A 88 2.07 25.15 -26.22
C ASN A 88 3.09 25.32 -27.36
N ALA A 89 4.37 25.05 -27.13
CA ALA A 89 5.39 25.12 -28.17
C ALA A 89 5.09 24.14 -29.32
N GLU A 90 4.74 22.91 -29.00
CA GLU A 90 4.36 21.89 -29.98
C GLU A 90 3.07 22.24 -30.73
N TRP A 91 2.08 22.82 -30.04
CA TRP A 91 0.88 23.34 -30.67
C TRP A 91 1.19 24.46 -31.67
N GLN A 92 2.07 25.41 -31.33
CA GLN A 92 2.48 26.47 -32.27
C GLN A 92 3.22 25.90 -33.48
N ASN A 93 4.09 24.92 -33.28
CA ASN A 93 4.78 24.22 -34.37
C ASN A 93 3.78 23.53 -35.30
N PHE A 94 2.75 22.88 -34.75
CA PHE A 94 1.68 22.28 -35.53
C PHE A 94 0.91 23.30 -36.35
N VAL A 95 0.44 24.39 -35.74
CA VAL A 95 -0.34 25.43 -36.45
C VAL A 95 0.48 26.07 -37.57
N ALA A 96 1.80 26.15 -37.42
CA ALA A 96 2.68 26.71 -38.45
C ALA A 96 2.79 25.83 -39.72
N ILE A 97 2.56 24.52 -39.60
CA ILE A 97 2.70 23.56 -40.72
C ILE A 97 1.36 23.00 -41.21
N ALA A 98 0.29 23.17 -40.44
CA ALA A 98 -1.02 22.63 -40.77
C ALA A 98 -1.70 23.46 -41.87
N GLU A 99 -2.04 22.82 -42.98
CA GLU A 99 -2.76 23.46 -44.09
C GLU A 99 -4.29 23.36 -43.96
N ASP A 100 -4.79 22.36 -43.22
CA ASP A 100 -6.22 22.10 -43.04
C ASP A 100 -6.78 22.85 -41.81
N GLU A 101 -7.50 23.95 -42.08
CA GLU A 101 -8.13 24.79 -41.05
C GLU A 101 -9.17 24.03 -40.21
N VAL A 102 -9.93 23.11 -40.81
CA VAL A 102 -10.94 22.30 -40.10
C VAL A 102 -10.27 21.33 -39.13
N LEU A 103 -9.13 20.76 -39.53
CA LEU A 103 -8.31 19.92 -38.68
C LEU A 103 -7.79 20.72 -37.48
N VAL A 104 -7.23 21.90 -37.73
CA VAL A 104 -6.73 22.81 -36.68
C VAL A 104 -7.84 23.16 -35.69
N GLU A 105 -9.01 23.57 -36.17
CA GLU A 105 -10.12 23.96 -35.30
C GLU A 105 -10.62 22.80 -34.43
N ARG A 106 -10.72 21.59 -34.99
CA ARG A 106 -11.12 20.40 -34.23
C ARG A 106 -10.15 20.10 -33.08
N PHE A 107 -8.85 20.16 -33.33
CA PHE A 107 -7.86 19.86 -32.31
C PHE A 107 -7.73 20.96 -31.28
N LYS A 108 -7.83 22.22 -31.71
CA LYS A 108 -7.93 23.36 -30.80
C LYS A 108 -9.07 23.15 -29.81
N LYS A 109 -10.25 22.78 -30.29
CA LYS A 109 -11.40 22.50 -29.44
C LYS A 109 -11.11 21.41 -28.39
N LYS A 110 -10.47 20.31 -28.79
CA LYS A 110 -10.08 19.24 -27.85
C LYS A 110 -9.07 19.72 -26.80
N LEU A 111 -8.08 20.52 -27.20
CA LEU A 111 -7.11 21.09 -26.27
C LEU A 111 -7.77 22.10 -25.30
N ASP A 112 -8.74 22.89 -25.77
CA ASP A 112 -9.52 23.81 -24.95
C ASP A 112 -10.40 23.07 -23.93
N GLU A 113 -11.02 21.95 -24.32
CA GLU A 113 -11.77 21.07 -23.42
C GLU A 113 -10.86 20.50 -22.31
N LEU A 114 -9.70 19.96 -22.70
CA LEU A 114 -8.70 19.47 -21.75
C LEU A 114 -8.16 20.59 -20.84
N ASP A 115 -8.05 21.82 -21.35
CA ASP A 115 -7.66 23.00 -20.58
C ASP A 115 -8.66 23.37 -19.49
N ALA A 116 -9.95 23.31 -19.82
CA ALA A 116 -11.00 23.51 -18.83
C ALA A 116 -10.94 22.44 -17.72
N ASP A 117 -10.75 21.16 -18.10
CA ASP A 117 -10.65 20.06 -17.14
C ASP A 117 -9.42 20.22 -16.23
N TYR A 118 -8.25 20.51 -16.80
CA TYR A 118 -7.04 20.77 -16.01
C TYR A 118 -7.22 21.89 -15.01
N LYS A 119 -7.83 23.02 -15.40
CA LYS A 119 -8.10 24.13 -14.47
C LYS A 119 -8.95 23.68 -13.30
N ASN A 120 -9.97 22.85 -13.56
CA ASN A 120 -10.82 22.29 -12.52
C ASN A 120 -10.05 21.31 -11.61
N ILE A 121 -9.27 20.40 -12.19
CA ILE A 121 -8.47 19.43 -11.43
C ILE A 121 -7.40 20.15 -10.59
N SER A 122 -6.75 21.19 -11.12
CA SER A 122 -5.76 22.00 -10.41
C SER A 122 -6.37 22.71 -9.19
N ILE A 123 -7.61 23.19 -9.28
CA ILE A 123 -8.35 23.71 -8.11
C ILE A 123 -8.57 22.61 -7.06
N GLN A 124 -8.98 21.42 -7.49
CA GLN A 124 -9.20 20.29 -6.58
C GLN A 124 -7.88 19.82 -5.94
N PHE A 125 -6.78 19.85 -6.67
CA PHE A 125 -5.45 19.51 -6.18
C PHE A 125 -5.00 20.47 -5.08
N ARG A 126 -5.14 21.78 -5.32
CA ARG A 126 -4.84 22.81 -4.30
C ARG A 126 -5.67 22.63 -3.04
N ALA A 127 -6.92 22.18 -3.17
CA ALA A 127 -7.79 21.89 -2.03
C ALA A 127 -7.41 20.59 -1.30
N ASN A 128 -6.96 19.56 -2.03
CA ASN A 128 -6.64 18.23 -1.50
C ASN A 128 -5.31 17.68 -2.08
N PRO A 129 -4.16 18.27 -1.73
CA PRO A 129 -2.88 17.99 -2.40
C PRO A 129 -2.25 16.63 -2.05
N ASN A 130 -2.76 15.96 -1.02
CA ASN A 130 -2.36 14.60 -0.67
C ASN A 130 -3.24 13.53 -1.34
N ASN A 131 -4.21 13.93 -2.17
CA ASN A 131 -5.06 12.99 -2.89
C ASN A 131 -4.36 12.52 -4.17
N LEU A 132 -3.88 11.28 -4.16
CA LEU A 132 -3.19 10.66 -5.27
C LEU A 132 -4.04 10.60 -6.55
N GLU A 133 -5.35 10.36 -6.43
CA GLU A 133 -6.25 10.29 -7.58
C GLU A 133 -6.30 11.63 -8.33
N ILE A 134 -6.24 12.75 -7.62
CA ILE A 134 -6.21 14.07 -8.27
C ILE A 134 -4.90 14.31 -9.00
N VAL A 135 -3.78 13.83 -8.45
CA VAL A 135 -2.47 13.90 -9.13
C VAL A 135 -2.46 13.05 -10.39
N GLU A 136 -3.05 11.85 -10.34
CA GLU A 136 -3.22 10.98 -11.52
C GLU A 136 -4.05 11.66 -12.60
N LEU A 137 -5.16 12.31 -12.25
CA LEU A 137 -5.99 13.07 -13.19
C LEU A 137 -5.24 14.25 -13.84
N LEU A 138 -4.36 14.94 -13.10
CA LEU A 138 -3.51 15.99 -13.66
C LEU A 138 -2.54 15.43 -14.70
N ILE A 139 -1.87 14.33 -14.34
CA ILE A 139 -0.92 13.64 -15.21
C ILE A 139 -1.63 13.16 -16.48
N ASP A 140 -2.78 12.51 -16.34
CA ASP A 140 -3.57 11.99 -17.46
C ASP A 140 -4.00 13.10 -18.41
N ASN A 141 -4.44 14.25 -17.88
CA ASN A 141 -4.82 15.39 -18.71
C ASN A 141 -3.63 15.90 -19.55
N LEU A 142 -2.47 16.12 -18.91
CA LEU A 142 -1.27 16.60 -19.59
C LEU A 142 -0.75 15.57 -20.61
N GLN A 143 -0.75 14.29 -20.27
CA GLN A 143 -0.36 13.21 -21.18
C GLN A 143 -1.30 13.11 -22.38
N THR A 144 -2.61 13.25 -22.16
CA THR A 144 -3.60 13.22 -23.24
C THR A 144 -3.37 14.36 -24.23
N ARG A 145 -3.09 15.59 -23.77
CA ARG A 145 -2.73 16.70 -24.65
C ARG A 145 -1.48 16.42 -25.47
N SER A 146 -0.43 15.93 -24.81
CA SER A 146 0.82 15.56 -25.48
C SER A 146 0.62 14.45 -26.52
N GLN A 147 -0.24 13.47 -26.23
CA GLN A 147 -0.55 12.39 -27.17
C GLN A 147 -1.30 12.92 -28.40
N ILE A 148 -2.30 13.79 -28.19
CA ILE A 148 -3.01 14.46 -29.29
C ILE A 148 -2.02 15.17 -30.21
N LEU A 149 -1.07 15.93 -29.65
CA LEU A 149 -0.07 16.66 -30.44
C LEU A 149 0.85 15.72 -31.23
N LYS A 150 1.28 14.59 -30.63
CA LYS A 150 2.09 13.58 -31.32
C LYS A 150 1.34 12.91 -32.46
N ASP A 151 0.10 12.48 -32.22
CA ASP A 151 -0.74 11.81 -33.23
C ASP A 151 -0.95 12.71 -34.45
N ILE A 152 -1.11 14.01 -34.22
CA ILE A 152 -1.24 15.02 -35.26
C ILE A 152 0.03 15.14 -36.10
N GLN A 153 1.18 15.29 -35.46
CA GLN A 153 2.46 15.40 -36.15
C GLN A 153 2.75 14.17 -37.02
N GLU A 154 2.41 12.97 -36.52
CA GLU A 154 2.51 11.74 -37.29
C GLU A 154 1.58 11.74 -38.51
N HIS A 155 0.33 12.19 -38.35
CA HIS A 155 -0.62 12.28 -39.46
C HIS A 155 -0.15 13.22 -40.58
N ILE A 156 0.37 14.41 -40.21
CA ILE A 156 0.93 15.37 -41.19
C ILE A 156 2.11 14.75 -41.94
N LYS A 157 3.01 14.09 -41.22
CA LYS A 157 4.17 13.44 -41.85
C LYS A 157 3.74 12.42 -42.89
N ILE A 158 2.72 11.61 -42.60
CA ILE A 158 2.17 10.62 -43.53
C ILE A 158 1.56 11.31 -44.76
N LEU A 159 0.75 12.35 -44.56
CA LEU A 159 0.13 13.10 -45.65
C LEU A 159 1.18 13.72 -46.59
N ASN A 160 2.21 14.34 -46.03
CA ASN A 160 3.29 14.95 -46.80
C ASN A 160 4.12 13.92 -47.58
N GLN A 161 4.45 12.78 -46.96
CA GLN A 161 5.18 11.70 -47.63
C GLN A 161 4.41 11.09 -48.81
N ASN A 162 3.09 10.93 -48.66
CA ASN A 162 2.25 10.41 -49.72
C ASN A 162 2.22 11.38 -50.91
N ASN A 163 2.09 12.69 -50.67
CA ASN A 163 2.09 13.70 -51.74
C ASN A 163 3.41 13.72 -52.53
N GLU A 164 4.57 13.61 -51.87
CA GLU A 164 5.87 13.53 -52.55
C GLU A 164 6.04 12.29 -53.44
N GLN A 165 5.42 11.16 -53.07
CA GLN A 165 5.47 9.95 -53.88
C GLN A 165 4.62 10.06 -55.15
N TYR A 166 3.47 10.73 -55.08
CA TYR A 166 2.62 10.95 -56.25
C TYR A 166 3.25 11.92 -57.25
N GLU A 167 3.92 12.98 -56.80
CA GLU A 167 4.61 13.93 -57.70
C GLU A 167 5.81 13.31 -58.44
N LYS A 168 6.51 12.33 -57.85
CA LYS A 168 7.63 11.63 -58.51
C LYS A 168 7.19 10.52 -59.47
N SER A 169 5.91 10.17 -59.49
CA SER A 169 5.34 9.10 -60.32
C SER A 169 4.63 9.60 -61.59
N ILE A 170 4.61 10.92 -61.81
CA ILE A 170 4.05 11.60 -62.97
C ILE A 170 5.20 12.13 -63.83
#